data_AF-A0A350QAL5-F1
#
_entry.id   AF-A0A350QAL5-F1
#
_cell.length_a   1.000
_cell.length_b   1.000
_cell.length_c   1.000
_cell.angle_alpha   90.00
_cell.angle_beta   90.00
_cell.angle_gamma   90.00
#
_symmetry.space_group_name_H-M   'P 1'
#
loop_
_entity.id
_entity.type
_entity.pdbx_description
1 polymer ?
#
loop_
_entity_poly.entity_id
_entity_poly.type
_entity_poly.pdbx_seq_one_letter_code
_entity_poly.pdbx_strand_id
1 'polypeptide(L)'
;MRVAELATDLGVSSEVLLSLLRTLRISATDKDASVSEGDVALILARLERERRSGHKDSAEAIEAAIVDAKPIAGKRRRRRMTELPPEPQSEMDVAEEVDA
;
A
#
# COMPACT_ATOMS: atom_id res chain seq x y z
N MET A 1 12.88 -19.06 2.99
CA MET A 1 11.92 -19.76 2.10
C MET A 1 12.15 -19.32 0.65
N ARG A 2 11.65 -20.05 -0.33
CA ARG A 2 11.78 -19.69 -1.76
C ARG A 2 10.71 -18.68 -2.19
N VAL A 3 10.97 -17.94 -3.27
CA VAL A 3 9.98 -17.04 -3.90
C VAL A 3 8.70 -17.80 -4.30
N ALA A 4 8.82 -19.02 -4.83
CA ALA A 4 7.68 -19.86 -5.19
C ALA A 4 6.79 -20.22 -3.98
N GLU A 5 7.42 -20.52 -2.84
CA GLU A 5 6.72 -20.84 -1.59
C GLU A 5 5.96 -19.59 -1.09
N LEU A 6 6.64 -18.44 -1.03
CA LEU A 6 6.00 -17.18 -0.64
C LEU A 6 4.84 -16.79 -1.57
N ALA A 7 5.02 -16.96 -2.88
CA ALA A 7 3.97 -16.66 -3.84
C ALA A 7 2.73 -17.54 -3.61
N THR A 8 2.95 -18.81 -3.29
CA THR A 8 1.88 -19.76 -2.94
C THR A 8 1.17 -19.34 -1.65
N ASP A 9 1.93 -18.99 -0.60
CA ASP A 9 1.38 -18.53 0.68
C ASP A 9 0.54 -17.26 0.54
N LEU A 10 0.91 -16.38 -0.40
CA LEU A 10 0.17 -15.15 -0.71
C LEU A 10 -0.97 -15.36 -1.72
N GLY A 11 -1.07 -16.53 -2.36
CA GLY A 11 -2.07 -16.82 -3.39
C GLY A 11 -1.85 -16.07 -4.70
N VAL A 12 -0.60 -15.76 -5.06
CA VAL A 12 -0.24 -14.99 -6.26
C VAL A 12 0.76 -15.73 -7.13
N SER A 13 0.95 -15.29 -8.38
CA SER A 13 2.00 -15.86 -9.23
C SER A 13 3.39 -15.41 -8.79
N SER A 14 4.40 -16.25 -9.02
CA SER A 14 5.79 -15.88 -8.73
C SER A 14 6.26 -14.66 -9.55
N GLU A 15 5.70 -14.45 -10.75
CA GLU A 15 6.02 -13.29 -11.60
C GLU A 15 5.56 -11.96 -10.98
N VAL A 16 4.36 -11.96 -10.39
CA VAL A 16 3.81 -10.79 -9.67
C VAL A 16 4.68 -10.48 -8.44
N LEU A 17 5.03 -11.51 -7.67
CA LEU A 17 5.90 -11.34 -6.51
C LEU A 17 7.32 -10.86 -6.90
N LEU A 18 7.93 -11.41 -7.95
CA LEU A 18 9.24 -10.98 -8.45
C LEU A 18 9.22 -9.50 -8.88
N SER A 19 8.11 -9.03 -9.44
CA SER A 19 7.95 -7.61 -9.81
C SER A 19 7.97 -6.70 -8.59
N LEU A 20 7.33 -7.11 -7.49
CA LEU A 20 7.41 -6.40 -6.21
C LEU A 20 8.83 -6.40 -5.65
N LEU A 21 9.48 -7.57 -5.57
CA LEU A 21 10.85 -7.71 -5.06
C LEU A 21 11.82 -6.78 -5.80
N ARG A 22 11.74 -6.72 -7.13
CA ARG A 22 12.54 -5.81 -7.96
C ARG A 22 12.28 -4.35 -7.63
N THR A 23 11.01 -3.98 -7.43
CA THR A 23 10.61 -2.61 -7.07
C THR A 23 11.16 -2.22 -5.69
N LEU A 24 11.19 -3.18 -4.76
CA LEU A 24 11.74 -3.02 -3.41
C LEU A 24 13.27 -3.15 -3.34
N ARG A 25 13.95 -3.40 -4.48
CA ARG A 25 15.39 -3.64 -4.56
C ARG A 25 15.86 -4.86 -3.75
N ILE A 26 15.00 -5.86 -3.61
CA ILE A 26 15.33 -7.16 -3.03
C ILE A 26 15.83 -8.07 -4.16
N SER A 27 17.05 -8.59 -4.03
CA SER A 27 17.68 -9.41 -5.06
C SER A 27 17.09 -10.83 -5.09
N ALA A 28 16.24 -11.10 -6.07
CA ALA A 28 15.75 -12.43 -6.40
C ALA A 28 15.77 -12.62 -7.93
N THR A 29 16.46 -13.65 -8.41
CA THR A 29 16.64 -13.91 -9.86
C THR A 29 15.44 -14.59 -10.49
N ASP A 30 14.80 -15.49 -9.74
CA ASP A 30 13.76 -16.38 -10.23
C ASP A 30 12.91 -16.93 -9.04
N LYS A 31 12.01 -17.86 -9.36
CA LYS A 31 11.10 -18.48 -8.39
C LYS A 31 11.79 -19.37 -7.34
N ASP A 32 12.99 -19.86 -7.64
CA ASP A 32 13.77 -20.75 -6.77
C ASP A 32 14.73 -19.96 -5.85
N ALA A 33 14.91 -18.66 -6.12
CA ALA A 33 15.67 -17.77 -5.27
C ALA A 33 15.15 -17.76 -3.83
N SER A 34 16.09 -17.71 -2.88
CA SER A 34 15.78 -17.63 -1.45
C SER A 34 15.45 -16.20 -1.02
N VAL A 35 14.43 -16.04 -0.20
CA VAL A 35 14.03 -14.76 0.42
C VAL A 35 14.37 -14.83 1.91
N SER A 36 15.03 -13.78 2.42
CA SER A 36 15.37 -13.67 3.84
C SER A 36 14.13 -13.39 4.70
N GLU A 37 14.12 -13.80 5.96
CA GLU A 37 13.00 -13.53 6.87
C GLU A 37 12.69 -12.04 7.03
N GLY A 38 13.73 -11.19 7.02
CA GLY A 38 13.57 -9.73 7.06
C GLY A 38 12.85 -9.18 5.83
N ASP A 39 13.17 -9.70 4.65
CA ASP A 39 12.50 -9.32 3.39
C ASP A 39 11.05 -9.80 3.39
N VAL A 40 10.79 -11.01 3.88
CA VAL A 40 9.42 -11.54 4.05
C VAL A 40 8.61 -10.61 4.95
N ALA A 41 9.15 -10.25 6.12
CA ALA A 41 8.47 -9.34 7.05
C ALA A 41 8.19 -7.97 6.40
N LEU A 42 9.13 -7.43 5.63
CA LEU A 42 8.95 -6.18 4.89
C LEU A 42 7.82 -6.28 3.85
N ILE A 43 7.74 -7.37 3.10
CA ILE A 43 6.69 -7.61 2.10
C ILE A 43 5.34 -7.69 2.79
N LEU A 44 5.21 -8.51 3.83
CA LEU A 44 3.96 -8.66 4.58
C LEU A 44 3.49 -7.34 5.19
N ALA A 45 4.41 -6.54 5.75
CA ALA A 45 4.07 -5.22 6.29
C ALA A 45 3.53 -4.25 5.23
N ARG A 46 4.04 -4.30 3.99
CA ARG A 46 3.54 -3.49 2.89
C ARG A 46 2.16 -3.95 2.42
N LEU A 47 1.97 -5.26 2.23
CA LEU A 47 0.68 -5.80 1.81
C LEU A 47 -0.40 -5.54 2.86
N GLU A 48 -0.05 -5.68 4.14
CA GLU A 48 -0.97 -5.36 5.23
C GLU A 48 -1.35 -3.88 5.26
N ARG A 49 -0.44 -2.96 4.91
CA ARG A 49 -0.79 -1.54 4.75
C ARG A 49 -1.83 -1.36 3.67
N GLU A 50 -1.64 -1.97 2.51
CA GLU A 50 -2.58 -1.83 1.38
C GLU A 50 -3.93 -2.51 1.66
N ARG A 51 -3.93 -3.62 2.40
CA ARG A 51 -5.16 -4.24 2.91
C ARG A 51 -5.96 -3.29 3.80
N ARG A 52 -5.28 -2.52 4.66
CA ARG A 52 -5.92 -1.48 5.48
C ARG A 52 -6.38 -0.27 4.67
N SER A 53 -5.74 0.00 3.53
CA SER A 53 -6.16 1.02 2.57
C SER A 53 -7.38 0.59 1.74
N GLY A 54 -7.81 -0.68 1.81
CA GLY A 54 -9.01 -1.19 1.15
C GLY A 54 -8.77 -2.21 0.04
N HIS A 55 -7.51 -2.55 -0.26
CA HIS A 55 -7.16 -3.57 -1.26
C HIS A 55 -7.32 -4.97 -0.67
N LYS A 56 -8.44 -5.63 -0.96
CA LYS A 56 -8.84 -6.88 -0.30
C LYS A 56 -8.22 -8.12 -0.94
N ASP A 57 -7.84 -8.04 -2.21
CA ASP A 57 -7.18 -9.12 -2.93
C ASP A 57 -5.65 -9.01 -2.81
N SER A 58 -4.96 -10.15 -2.72
CA SER A 58 -3.50 -10.19 -2.58
C SER A 58 -2.77 -9.64 -3.81
N ALA A 59 -3.26 -9.94 -5.02
CA ALA A 59 -2.65 -9.43 -6.25
C ALA A 59 -2.87 -7.92 -6.36
N GLU A 60 -4.08 -7.45 -6.06
CA GLU A 60 -4.40 -6.01 -5.99
C GLU A 60 -3.51 -5.28 -4.98
N ALA A 61 -3.33 -5.84 -3.78
CA ALA A 61 -2.45 -5.28 -2.76
C ALA A 61 -0.98 -5.23 -3.20
N ILE A 62 -0.50 -6.24 -3.94
CA ILE A 62 0.85 -6.22 -4.51
C ILE A 62 0.98 -5.13 -5.58
N GLU A 63 0.01 -5.00 -6.48
CA GLU A 63 0.03 -3.97 -7.51
C GLU A 63 0.03 -2.57 -6.90
N ALA A 64 -0.84 -2.32 -5.90
CA ALA A 64 -0.86 -1.08 -5.14
C ALA A 64 0.49 -0.81 -4.45
N ALA A 65 1.09 -1.84 -3.83
CA ALA A 65 2.40 -1.72 -3.18
C ALA A 65 3.53 -1.41 -4.19
N ILE A 66 3.47 -1.96 -5.41
CA ILE A 66 4.42 -1.64 -6.48
C ILE A 66 4.26 -0.17 -6.89
N VAL A 67 3.03 0.31 -7.05
CA VAL A 67 2.75 1.71 -7.43
C VAL A 67 3.24 2.68 -6.35
N ASP A 68 2.96 2.41 -5.07
CA ASP A 68 3.40 3.24 -3.94
C ASP A 68 4.94 3.20 -3.75
N ALA A 69 5.59 2.06 -4.02
CA ALA A 69 7.04 1.92 -3.91
C ALA A 69 7.82 2.64 -5.02
N LYS A 70 7.21 2.92 -6.17
CA LYS A 70 7.88 3.61 -7.27
C LYS A 70 8.23 5.04 -6.85
N PRO A 71 9.50 5.47 -7.04
CA PRO A 71 9.89 6.84 -6.74
C PRO A 71 9.17 7.80 -7.70
N ILE A 72 8.28 8.64 -7.17
CA ILE A 72 7.66 9.73 -7.94
C ILE A 72 8.69 10.85 -8.09
N ALA A 73 9.09 11.16 -9.32
CA ALA A 73 9.97 12.29 -9.60
C ALA A 73 9.41 13.57 -8.96
N GLY A 74 10.21 14.26 -8.15
CA GLY A 74 9.85 15.54 -7.52
C GLY A 74 9.03 15.46 -6.23
N LYS A 75 8.45 14.32 -5.86
CA LYS A 75 7.71 14.19 -4.59
C LYS A 75 8.68 13.76 -3.48
N ARG A 76 9.47 14.72 -2.99
CA ARG A 76 10.12 14.58 -1.67
C ARG A 76 9.03 14.16 -0.68
N ARG A 77 9.22 13.00 -0.05
CA ARG A 77 8.35 12.44 1.00
C ARG A 77 8.24 13.46 2.14
N ARG A 78 7.33 14.43 2.01
CA ARG A 78 6.90 15.26 3.14
C ARG A 78 6.39 14.26 4.16
N ARG A 79 7.15 14.09 5.25
CA ARG A 79 6.69 13.36 6.44
C ARG A 79 5.28 13.88 6.70
N ARG A 80 4.30 12.98 6.72
CA ARG A 80 2.89 13.28 6.99
C ARG A 80 2.81 14.32 8.11
N MET A 81 2.57 15.58 7.74
CA MET A 81 1.81 16.45 8.62
C MET A 81 0.40 15.89 8.54
N THR A 82 -0.07 15.44 9.69
CA THR A 82 -1.45 15.16 10.06
C THR A 82 -2.44 15.72 9.03
N GLU A 83 -3.13 14.84 8.33
CA GLU A 83 -4.33 15.19 7.59
C GLU A 83 -5.34 15.70 8.63
N LEU A 84 -5.51 17.02 8.67
CA LEU A 84 -6.51 17.67 9.52
C LEU A 84 -7.88 17.20 9.01
N PRO A 85 -8.78 16.69 9.87
CA PRO A 85 -10.12 16.31 9.42
C PRO A 85 -10.82 17.53 8.80
N PRO A 86 -11.67 17.35 7.76
CA PRO A 86 -12.35 18.47 7.13
C PRO A 86 -13.23 19.20 8.17
N GLU A 87 -13.06 20.52 8.28
CA GLU A 87 -13.93 21.36 9.10
C GLU A 87 -15.38 21.22 8.60
N PRO A 88 -16.37 21.03 9.49
CA PRO A 88 -17.76 20.98 9.09
C PRO A 88 -18.16 22.36 8.55
N GLN A 89 -18.65 22.40 7.31
CA GLN A 89 -19.29 23.58 6.73
C GLN A 89 -20.53 23.91 7.57
N SER A 90 -20.38 24.89 8.46
CA SER A 90 -21.47 25.55 9.15
C SER A 90 -22.22 26.43 8.14
N GLU A 91 -23.26 25.90 7.51
CA GLU A 91 -24.24 26.69 6.78
C GLU A 91 -25.45 26.96 7.69
N MET A 92 -25.37 28.12 8.36
CA MET A 92 -26.46 29.07 8.60
C MET A 92 -27.74 28.54 9.28
N ASP A 93 -27.75 28.59 10.61
CA ASP A 93 -28.94 29.05 11.34
C ASP A 93 -29.14 30.54 11.04
N VAL A 94 -30.16 30.88 10.25
CA VAL A 94 -31.04 32.03 10.53
C VAL A 94 -32.45 31.60 10.14
N ALA A 95 -33.07 30.82 11.03
CA ALA A 95 -34.49 30.97 11.26
C ALA A 95 -34.66 32.21 12.14
N GLU A 96 -35.20 33.30 11.59
CA GLU A 96 -35.98 34.24 12.41
C GLU A 96 -37.18 34.72 11.59
N GLU A 97 -38.31 34.10 11.93
CA GLU A 97 -39.68 34.49 11.66
C GLU A 97 -40.02 35.74 12.49
N VAL A 98 -40.66 36.77 11.91
CA VAL A 98 -41.66 37.58 12.63
C VAL A 98 -42.57 38.35 11.66
N ASP A 99 -43.85 37.96 11.70
CA ASP A 99 -45.05 38.71 11.34
C ASP A 99 -45.24 39.91 12.28
N ALA A 100 -45.64 41.09 11.76
CA ALA A 100 -46.39 42.17 12.44
C ALA A 100 -46.79 43.30 11.47
#